data_AF-A0A7W2YCT6-F1
#
_entry.id   AF-A0A7W2YCT6-F1
#
_cell.length_a   1.000
_cell.length_b   1.000
_cell.length_c   1.000
_cell.angle_alpha   90.00
_cell.angle_beta   90.00
_cell.angle_gamma   90.00
#
_symmetry.space_group_name_H-M   'P 1'
#
loop_
_entity.id
_entity.type
_entity.pdbx_description
1 polymer ?
#
loop_
_entity_poly.entity_id
_entity_poly.type
_entity_poly.pdbx_seq_one_letter_code
_entity_poly.pdbx_strand_id
1 'polypeptide(L)'
;MSLCLVVSKLATEIEIQLDGCTNSQQSMLKLMIEMPKYLAINNLALWEADYRSSISEDEDEISIEYKAIDILYELAGLNLFGEFQVSLSKQVYSSVVANLERLGIQVTSGLDVSRW
;
A
#
# COMPACT_ATOMS: atom_id res chain seq x y z
N MET A 1 11.85 -9.01 -5.22
CA MET A 1 10.40 -9.24 -5.48
C MET A 1 9.89 -8.02 -6.23
N SER A 2 8.84 -8.10 -7.06
CA SER A 2 8.29 -6.87 -7.66
C SER A 2 7.69 -5.98 -6.58
N LEU A 3 7.77 -4.67 -6.74
CA LEU A 3 7.23 -3.73 -5.76
C LEU A 3 5.70 -3.89 -5.58
N CYS A 4 4.96 -4.23 -6.63
CA CYS A 4 3.53 -4.58 -6.52
C CYS A 4 3.28 -5.79 -5.59
N LEU A 5 4.14 -6.82 -5.63
CA LEU A 5 4.03 -7.97 -4.72
C LEU A 5 4.40 -7.60 -3.28
N VAL A 6 5.32 -6.64 -3.10
CA VAL A 6 5.66 -6.09 -1.77
C VAL A 6 4.45 -5.37 -1.20
N VAL A 7 3.83 -4.46 -1.96
CA VAL A 7 2.62 -3.73 -1.55
C VAL A 7 1.51 -4.69 -1.19
N SER A 8 1.23 -5.67 -2.05
CA SER A 8 0.21 -6.70 -1.80
C SER A 8 0.44 -7.44 -0.49
N LYS A 9 1.70 -7.87 -0.24
CA LYS A 9 2.06 -8.56 0.99
C LYS A 9 1.86 -7.67 2.23
N LEU A 10 2.33 -6.42 2.19
CA LEU A 10 2.17 -5.49 3.30
C LEU A 10 0.68 -5.20 3.58
N ALA A 11 -0.13 -5.04 2.53
CA ALA A 11 -1.57 -4.81 2.67
C ALA A 11 -2.26 -5.98 3.37
N THR A 12 -1.90 -7.23 3.03
CA THR A 12 -2.41 -8.42 3.74
C THR A 12 -1.97 -8.45 5.21
N GLU A 13 -0.73 -8.07 5.52
CA GLU A 13 -0.24 -8.01 6.91
C GLU A 13 -0.98 -6.91 7.72
N ILE A 14 -1.27 -5.77 7.10
CA ILE A 14 -2.06 -4.68 7.69
C ILE A 14 -3.50 -5.12 7.91
N GLU A 15 -4.15 -5.73 6.92
CA GLU A 15 -5.56 -6.20 7.00
C GLU A 15 -5.79 -7.16 8.17
N ILE A 16 -4.81 -8.03 8.47
CA ILE A 16 -4.89 -8.98 9.59
C ILE A 16 -4.83 -8.28 10.96
N GLN A 17 -4.23 -7.09 11.03
CA GLN A 17 -3.96 -6.38 12.29
C GLN A 17 -4.90 -5.19 12.54
N LEU A 18 -5.53 -4.65 11.51
CA LEU A 18 -6.50 -3.57 11.64
C LEU A 18 -7.88 -4.12 11.99
N ASP A 19 -8.22 -4.10 13.27
CA ASP A 19 -9.58 -4.31 13.74
C ASP A 19 -10.42 -3.04 13.55
N GLY A 20 -11.65 -3.16 13.02
CA GLY A 20 -12.58 -2.03 12.97
C GLY A 20 -12.55 -1.17 11.70
N CYS A 21 -11.89 -1.63 10.63
CA CYS A 21 -11.92 -0.92 9.34
C CYS A 21 -13.35 -0.67 8.83
N THR A 22 -13.59 0.53 8.29
CA THR A 22 -14.81 0.86 7.55
C THR A 22 -14.90 0.06 6.24
N ASN A 23 -16.08 0.00 5.63
CA ASN A 23 -16.23 -0.66 4.32
C ASN A 23 -15.36 -0.04 3.22
N SER A 24 -15.12 1.28 3.30
CA SER A 24 -14.23 1.99 2.38
C SER A 24 -12.78 1.58 2.60
N GLN A 25 -12.32 1.55 3.85
CA GLN A 25 -10.97 1.09 4.22
C GLN A 25 -10.70 -0.37 3.84
N GLN A 26 -11.68 -1.25 4.04
CA GLN A 26 -11.60 -2.63 3.57
C GLN A 26 -11.47 -2.70 2.05
N SER A 27 -12.19 -1.84 1.33
CA SER A 27 -12.11 -1.77 -0.14
C SER A 27 -10.74 -1.24 -0.61
N MET A 28 -10.20 -0.21 0.06
CA MET A 28 -8.86 0.32 -0.19
C MET A 28 -7.79 -0.76 0.00
N LEU A 29 -7.80 -1.47 1.14
CA LEU A 29 -6.87 -2.57 1.43
C LEU A 29 -6.97 -3.68 0.39
N LYS A 30 -8.18 -4.10 0.04
CA LYS A 30 -8.41 -5.12 -0.97
C LYS A 30 -7.79 -4.75 -2.31
N LEU A 31 -7.91 -3.49 -2.74
CA LEU A 31 -7.28 -3.02 -3.98
C LEU A 31 -5.75 -3.04 -3.89
N MET A 32 -5.16 -2.72 -2.73
CA MET A 32 -3.70 -2.87 -2.54
C MET A 32 -3.24 -4.32 -2.60
N ILE A 33 -4.00 -5.24 -1.98
CA ILE A 33 -3.75 -6.69 -2.07
C ILE A 33 -3.80 -7.15 -3.53
N GLU A 34 -4.74 -6.61 -4.32
CA GLU A 34 -4.96 -6.97 -5.71
C GLU A 34 -4.03 -6.27 -6.72
N MET A 35 -3.19 -5.33 -6.29
CA MET A 35 -2.28 -4.58 -7.17
C MET A 35 -1.46 -5.45 -8.16
N PRO A 36 -0.96 -6.66 -7.80
CA PRO A 36 -0.29 -7.55 -8.75
C PRO A 36 -1.16 -7.98 -9.94
N LYS A 37 -2.49 -8.05 -9.78
CA LYS A 37 -3.43 -8.34 -10.87
C LYS A 37 -3.43 -7.22 -11.91
N TYR A 38 -3.36 -5.97 -11.46
CA TYR A 38 -3.29 -4.79 -12.32
C TYR A 38 -1.95 -4.70 -13.06
N LEU A 39 -0.85 -5.10 -12.41
CA LEU A 39 0.45 -5.24 -13.07
C LEU A 39 0.40 -6.31 -14.17
N ALA A 40 -0.24 -7.47 -13.92
CA ALA A 40 -0.33 -8.56 -14.89
C ALA A 40 -1.07 -8.17 -16.19
N ILE A 41 -2.00 -7.22 -16.11
CA ILE A 41 -2.70 -6.65 -17.28
C ILE A 41 -2.07 -5.34 -17.78
N ASN A 42 -0.91 -4.96 -17.25
CA ASN A 42 -0.17 -3.73 -17.54
C ASN A 42 -1.03 -2.45 -17.45
N ASN A 43 -1.90 -2.39 -16.44
CA ASN A 43 -2.85 -1.30 -16.26
C ASN A 43 -2.90 -0.82 -14.81
N LEU A 44 -1.76 -0.31 -14.33
CA LEU A 44 -1.67 0.28 -13.00
C LEU A 44 -2.44 1.62 -12.90
N ALA A 45 -2.69 2.30 -14.01
CA ALA A 45 -3.57 3.49 -14.02
C ALA A 45 -5.01 3.14 -13.62
N LEU A 46 -5.52 1.97 -14.04
CA LEU A 46 -6.83 1.47 -13.59
C LEU A 46 -6.83 1.18 -12.10
N TRP A 47 -5.73 0.63 -11.55
CA TRP A 47 -5.61 0.42 -10.10
C TRP A 47 -5.76 1.74 -9.33
N GLU A 48 -5.10 2.81 -9.79
CA GLU A 48 -5.19 4.12 -9.12
C GLU A 48 -6.62 4.66 -9.17
N ALA A 49 -7.29 4.54 -10.33
CA ALA A 49 -8.67 4.98 -10.50
C ALA A 49 -9.62 4.22 -9.57
N ASP A 50 -9.50 2.88 -9.51
CA ASP A 50 -10.30 2.04 -8.64
C ASP A 50 -10.05 2.38 -7.16
N TYR A 51 -8.78 2.56 -6.78
CA TYR A 51 -8.39 2.94 -5.41
C TYR A 51 -9.02 4.27 -5.00
N ARG A 52 -8.86 5.32 -5.82
CA ARG A 52 -9.44 6.63 -5.54
C ARG A 52 -10.95 6.59 -5.46
N SER A 53 -11.60 5.77 -6.28
CA SER A 53 -13.07 5.60 -6.23
C SER A 53 -13.57 4.88 -4.99
N SER A 54 -12.69 4.17 -4.27
CA SER A 54 -13.04 3.45 -3.05
C SER A 54 -13.02 4.32 -1.80
N ILE A 55 -12.41 5.52 -1.87
CA ILE A 55 -12.34 6.49 -0.76
C ILE A 55 -13.72 7.10 -0.54
N SER A 56 -14.24 7.02 0.69
CA SER A 56 -15.50 7.66 1.08
C SER A 56 -15.32 9.16 1.32
N GLU A 57 -16.38 9.97 1.10
CA GLU A 57 -16.37 11.39 1.47
C GLU A 57 -16.34 11.61 2.99
N ASP A 58 -16.83 10.64 3.77
CA ASP A 58 -16.91 10.69 5.23
C ASP A 58 -15.73 9.95 5.91
N GLU A 59 -14.64 9.73 5.18
CA GLU A 59 -13.50 8.96 5.67
C GLU A 59 -12.77 9.68 6.82
N ASP A 60 -12.52 8.97 7.92
CA ASP A 60 -11.79 9.54 9.05
C ASP A 60 -10.29 9.46 8.80
N GLU A 61 -9.75 10.52 8.17
CA GLU A 61 -8.32 10.65 7.85
C GLU A 61 -7.40 10.64 9.10
N ILE A 62 -7.97 10.80 10.29
CA ILE A 62 -7.23 10.84 11.56
C ILE A 62 -7.11 9.44 12.17
N SER A 63 -7.97 8.50 11.76
CA SER A 63 -7.98 7.12 12.23
C SER A 63 -6.66 6.39 11.98
N ILE A 64 -6.35 5.39 12.80
CA ILE A 64 -5.11 4.61 12.66
C ILE A 64 -5.17 3.78 11.37
N GLU A 65 -6.35 3.26 11.08
CA GLU A 65 -6.68 2.44 9.92
C GLU A 65 -6.40 3.23 8.64
N TYR A 66 -6.97 4.43 8.51
CA TYR A 66 -6.73 5.28 7.35
C TYR A 66 -5.25 5.64 7.21
N LYS A 67 -4.60 6.07 8.29
CA LYS A 67 -3.17 6.41 8.26
C LYS A 67 -2.29 5.25 7.82
N ALA A 68 -2.56 4.04 8.29
CA ALA A 68 -1.82 2.85 7.88
C ALA A 68 -1.97 2.56 6.39
N ILE A 69 -3.19 2.69 5.87
CA ILE A 69 -3.50 2.53 4.44
C ILE A 69 -2.80 3.63 3.63
N ASP A 70 -2.86 4.89 4.05
CA ASP A 70 -2.24 6.03 3.36
C ASP A 70 -0.71 5.92 3.32
N ILE A 71 -0.08 5.50 4.42
CA ILE A 71 1.37 5.19 4.44
C ILE A 71 1.70 4.12 3.40
N LEU A 72 0.89 3.07 3.27
CA LEU A 72 1.15 2.04 2.26
C LEU A 72 0.90 2.56 0.83
N TYR A 73 -0.04 3.49 0.65
CA TYR A 73 -0.31 4.12 -0.63
C TYR A 73 0.93 4.88 -1.16
N GLU A 74 1.71 5.53 -0.30
CA GLU A 74 2.97 6.17 -0.68
C GLU A 74 3.94 5.19 -1.37
N LEU A 75 4.04 3.96 -0.85
CA LEU A 75 4.86 2.91 -1.47
C LEU A 75 4.26 2.45 -2.80
N ALA A 76 2.95 2.30 -2.85
CA ALA A 76 2.23 1.88 -4.06
C ALA A 76 2.40 2.90 -5.19
N GLY A 77 2.42 4.19 -4.88
CA GLY A 77 2.64 5.29 -5.83
C GLY A 77 3.96 5.18 -6.61
N LEU A 78 5.00 4.55 -6.06
CA LEU A 78 6.25 4.31 -6.79
C LEU A 78 6.10 3.30 -7.94
N ASN A 79 5.02 2.53 -8.00
CA ASN A 79 4.69 1.70 -9.17
C ASN A 79 3.97 2.50 -10.26
N LEU A 80 3.38 3.64 -9.92
CA LEU A 80 2.58 4.47 -10.83
C LEU A 80 3.40 5.59 -11.46
N PHE A 81 4.29 6.20 -10.67
CA PHE A 81 4.92 7.46 -11.02
C PHE A 81 6.45 7.32 -11.09
N GLY A 82 7.01 7.66 -12.25
CA GLY A 82 8.45 7.88 -12.44
C GLY A 82 9.22 6.72 -13.06
N GLU A 83 10.51 6.93 -13.29
CA GLU A 83 11.47 5.87 -13.62
C GLU A 83 11.88 5.12 -12.35
N PHE A 84 12.01 3.80 -12.43
CA PHE A 84 12.41 2.99 -11.27
C PHE A 84 13.77 3.42 -10.74
N GLN A 85 13.82 3.79 -9.46
CA GLN A 85 15.07 4.09 -8.77
C GLN A 85 15.19 3.23 -7.52
N VAL A 86 16.07 2.22 -7.59
CA VAL A 86 16.31 1.25 -6.51
C VAL A 86 16.57 1.94 -5.16
N SER A 87 17.38 3.01 -5.14
CA SER A 87 17.71 3.73 -3.90
C SER A 87 16.49 4.43 -3.31
N LEU A 88 15.66 5.06 -4.14
CA LEU A 88 14.44 5.72 -3.71
C LEU A 88 13.42 4.69 -3.18
N SER A 89 13.20 3.59 -3.91
CA SER A 89 12.28 2.53 -3.48
C SER A 89 12.68 1.93 -2.13
N LYS A 90 13.99 1.70 -1.91
CA LYS A 90 14.50 1.24 -0.61
C LYS A 90 14.28 2.26 0.50
N GLN A 91 14.51 3.55 0.22
CA GLN A 91 14.31 4.63 1.19
C GLN A 91 12.83 4.75 1.59
N VAL A 92 11.94 4.82 0.62
CA VAL A 92 10.49 4.92 0.86
C VAL A 92 9.99 3.68 1.60
N TYR A 93 10.37 2.47 1.17
CA TYR A 93 10.02 1.24 1.88
C TYR A 93 10.48 1.25 3.34
N SER A 94 11.71 1.67 3.61
CA SER A 94 12.22 1.76 5.00
C SER A 94 11.43 2.77 5.84
N SER A 95 11.01 3.89 5.23
CA SER A 95 10.16 4.89 5.87
C SER A 95 8.76 4.34 6.18
N VAL A 96 8.16 3.64 5.22
CA VAL A 96 6.84 3.01 5.32
C VAL A 96 6.82 1.98 6.44
N VAL A 97 7.79 1.07 6.48
CA VAL A 97 7.94 0.09 7.57
C VAL A 97 8.05 0.77 8.92
N ALA A 98 8.94 1.78 9.05
CA ALA A 98 9.12 2.49 10.32
C ALA A 98 7.86 3.25 10.76
N ASN A 99 7.09 3.82 9.82
CA ASN A 99 5.84 4.51 10.13
C ASN A 99 4.73 3.54 10.56
N LEU A 100 4.62 2.38 9.91
CA LEU A 100 3.67 1.32 10.31
C LEU A 100 4.01 0.77 11.71
N GLU A 101 5.29 0.53 11.99
CA GLU A 101 5.74 0.10 13.33
C GLU A 101 5.41 1.14 14.41
N ARG A 102 5.49 2.45 14.11
CA ARG A 102 5.08 3.52 15.03
C ARG A 102 3.58 3.54 15.31
N LEU A 103 2.77 3.08 14.37
CA LEU A 103 1.33 2.88 14.56
C LEU A 103 1.00 1.58 15.31
N GLY A 104 2.02 0.79 15.69
CA GLY A 104 1.84 -0.50 16.35
C GLY A 104 1.58 -1.66 15.40
N ILE A 105 1.73 -1.45 14.09
CA ILE A 105 1.48 -2.45 13.05
C ILE A 105 2.81 -3.12 12.68
N GLN A 106 2.87 -4.44 12.83
CA GLN A 106 4.07 -5.21 12.51
C GLN A 106 4.04 -5.67 11.06
N VAL A 107 5.06 -5.30 10.29
CA VAL A 107 5.18 -5.73 8.89
C VAL A 107 6.55 -6.34 8.60
N THR A 108 6.64 -7.17 7.57
CA THR A 108 7.92 -7.72 7.13
C THR A 108 8.83 -6.58 6.66
N SER A 109 9.96 -6.36 7.34
CA SER A 109 10.94 -5.29 7.06
C SER A 109 12.10 -5.68 6.14
N GLY A 110 12.26 -6.98 5.84
CA GLY A 110 13.36 -7.53 5.05
C GLY A 110 13.04 -7.83 3.58
N LEU A 111 12.01 -7.20 3.00
CA LEU A 111 11.60 -7.50 1.63
C LEU A 111 12.53 -6.84 0.60
N ASP A 112 12.83 -7.59 -0.46
CA ASP A 112 13.61 -7.06 -1.58
C ASP A 112 12.72 -6.20 -2.49
N VAL A 113 12.85 -4.88 -2.35
CA VAL A 113 12.22 -3.83 -3.18
C VAL A 113 13.14 -3.31 -4.30
N SER A 114 14.22 -4.02 -4.61
CA SER A 114 15.16 -3.62 -5.67
C SER A 114 14.71 -3.96 -7.09
N ARG A 115 13.47 -4.44 -7.27
CA ARG A 115 12.90 -4.82 -8.56
C ARG A 115 11.45 -4.34 -8.70
N TRP A 116 11.07 -4.00 -9.92
CA TRP A 116 9.67 -3.85 -10.34
C TRP A 116 9.07 -5.16 -10.82
#